data_AF-A0AAU4L0F0-F1
#
_entry.id   AF-A0AAU4L0F0-F1
#
_cell.length_a   1.000
_cell.length_b   1.000
_cell.length_c   1.000
_cell.angle_alpha   90.00
_cell.angle_beta   90.00
_cell.angle_gamma   90.00
#
_symmetry.space_group_name_H-M   'P 1'
#
loop_
_entity.id
_entity.type
_entity.pdbx_description
1 polymer ?
#
loop_
_entity_poly.entity_id
_entity_poly.type
_entity_poly.pdbx_seq_one_letter_code
_entity_poly.pdbx_strand_id
1 'polypeptide(L)'
;MPELTRRRALGAVAGAAAAVAVAGTTAAAARTERTVSGPSAEPASFDEVFQGRRIQGAPSQAGGHHGGGHHGGGHGGGFAVHIDGEELHVMRNADGTWISVVNHYETFATPRAVARAAVAELQGAALVPLVTT
;
A
#
# COMPACT_ATOMS: atom_id res chain seq x y z
N MET A 1 -10.06 23.50 -50.75
CA MET A 1 -8.77 24.19 -50.53
C MET A 1 -8.59 25.19 -51.66
N PRO A 2 -8.17 26.46 -51.46
CA PRO A 2 -8.06 27.32 -50.26
C PRO A 2 -9.04 28.52 -50.41
N GLU A 3 -9.27 29.46 -49.48
CA GLU A 3 -8.37 30.51 -48.98
C GLU A 3 -8.98 31.12 -47.71
N LEU A 4 -8.15 31.25 -46.68
CA LEU A 4 -8.41 31.98 -45.46
C LEU A 4 -8.40 33.51 -45.73
N THR A 5 -9.11 34.29 -44.91
CA THR A 5 -8.61 35.44 -44.11
C THR A 5 -9.49 36.70 -44.15
N ARG A 6 -9.63 37.31 -42.96
CA ARG A 6 -10.03 38.71 -42.59
C ARG A 6 -11.53 38.90 -42.35
N ARG A 7 -12.05 39.29 -41.18
CA ARG A 7 -11.58 40.17 -40.08
C ARG A 7 -12.25 39.71 -38.78
N ARG A 8 -11.49 39.34 -37.74
CA ARG A 8 -11.22 40.14 -36.52
C ARG A 8 -12.43 40.94 -35.98
N ALA A 9 -13.06 40.40 -34.94
CA ALA A 9 -13.54 41.20 -33.83
C ALA A 9 -12.84 40.68 -32.57
N LEU A 10 -11.91 41.51 -32.08
CA LEU A 10 -11.24 41.35 -30.80
C LEU A 10 -12.25 41.65 -29.70
N GLY A 11 -12.51 40.68 -28.83
CA GLY A 11 -13.21 40.88 -27.57
C GLY A 11 -12.23 40.61 -26.43
N ALA A 12 -11.59 41.67 -25.94
CA ALA A 12 -10.84 41.63 -24.69
C ALA A 12 -11.83 41.82 -23.53
N VAL A 13 -11.89 40.88 -22.59
CA VAL A 13 -12.45 41.13 -21.26
C VAL A 13 -11.51 40.51 -20.22
N ALA A 14 -10.85 41.41 -19.48
CA ALA A 14 -10.09 41.12 -18.29
C ALA A 14 -11.04 40.78 -17.13
N GLY A 15 -10.65 39.87 -16.24
CA GLY A 15 -11.44 39.58 -15.04
C GLY A 15 -10.80 38.62 -14.06
N ALA A 16 -10.09 39.20 -13.08
CA ALA A 16 -9.76 38.71 -11.74
C ALA A 16 -8.92 37.42 -11.60
N ALA A 17 -7.64 37.63 -11.26
CA ALA A 17 -6.81 36.65 -10.58
C ALA A 17 -7.36 36.38 -9.17
N ALA A 18 -7.76 35.15 -8.88
CA ALA A 18 -7.95 34.68 -7.51
C ALA A 18 -6.65 34.00 -7.06
N ALA A 19 -5.82 34.72 -6.31
CA ALA A 19 -4.71 34.13 -5.58
C ALA A 19 -5.28 33.27 -4.44
N VAL A 20 -5.33 31.96 -4.62
CA VAL A 20 -5.54 31.04 -3.49
C VAL A 20 -4.22 30.97 -2.74
N ALA A 21 -4.17 31.62 -1.58
CA ALA A 21 -3.10 31.43 -0.62
C ALA A 21 -3.17 29.98 -0.12
N VAL A 22 -2.23 29.13 -0.56
CA VAL A 22 -1.97 27.86 0.10
C VAL A 22 -1.27 28.21 1.41
N ALA A 23 -2.05 28.31 2.48
CA ALA A 23 -1.51 28.30 3.82
C ALA A 23 -0.74 26.99 3.99
N GLY A 24 0.58 27.09 4.08
CA GLY A 24 1.44 25.96 4.41
C GLY A 24 1.09 25.48 5.80
N THR A 25 0.25 24.44 5.89
CA THR A 25 0.15 23.65 7.10
C THR A 25 1.45 22.88 7.20
N THR A 26 2.39 23.41 7.98
CA THR A 26 3.47 22.60 8.51
C THR A 26 2.82 21.48 9.30
N ALA A 27 2.69 20.32 8.66
CA ALA A 27 2.45 19.08 9.38
C ALA A 27 3.67 18.93 10.29
N ALA A 28 3.50 19.36 11.54
CA ALA A 28 4.39 18.98 12.60
C ALA A 28 4.37 17.45 12.56
N ALA A 29 5.43 16.86 12.01
CA ALA A 29 5.71 15.46 12.17
C ALA A 29 5.84 15.26 13.66
N ALA A 30 4.73 14.92 14.31
CA ALA A 30 4.73 14.36 15.63
C ALA A 30 5.60 13.12 15.49
N ARG A 31 6.86 13.26 15.88
CA ARG A 31 7.71 12.14 16.22
C ARG A 31 7.03 11.53 17.42
N THR A 32 6.05 10.67 17.18
CA THR A 32 5.54 9.77 18.18
C THR A 32 6.76 9.05 18.69
N GLU A 33 7.19 9.41 19.91
CA GLU A 33 8.22 8.71 20.62
C GLU A 33 7.85 7.24 20.58
N ARG A 34 8.67 6.47 19.87
CA ARG A 34 8.48 5.06 19.63
C ARG A 34 8.67 4.38 20.98
N THR A 35 7.59 4.34 21.74
CA THR A 35 7.44 3.40 22.84
C THR A 35 7.63 2.05 22.19
N VAL A 36 8.78 1.42 22.45
CA VAL A 36 9.01 0.02 22.12
C VAL A 36 8.07 -0.74 23.04
N SER A 37 6.81 -0.83 22.62
CA SER A 37 5.83 -1.71 23.23
C SER A 37 6.46 -3.09 23.24
N GLY A 38 6.35 -3.78 24.39
CA GLY A 38 6.80 -5.15 24.59
C GLY A 38 6.26 -6.11 23.53
N PRO A 39 6.59 -7.41 23.62
CA PRO A 39 6.43 -8.38 22.54
C PRO A 39 5.11 -8.15 21.80
N SER A 40 5.24 -7.63 20.58
CA SER A 40 4.10 -7.16 19.79
C SER A 40 3.12 -8.31 19.68
N ALA A 41 1.91 -8.12 20.20
CA ALA A 41 0.83 -9.07 20.05
C ALA A 41 0.71 -9.45 18.56
N GLU A 42 0.55 -10.75 18.30
CA GLU A 42 0.35 -11.26 16.95
C GLU A 42 -0.85 -10.54 16.31
N PRO A 43 -0.76 -10.13 15.02
CA PRO A 43 -1.87 -9.47 14.36
C PRO A 43 -3.12 -10.35 14.34
N ALA A 44 -4.28 -9.76 14.57
CA ALA A 44 -5.55 -10.47 14.45
C ALA A 44 -5.82 -10.86 12.98
N SER A 45 -6.47 -12.01 12.79
CA SER A 45 -6.97 -12.41 11.47
C SER A 45 -8.03 -11.44 10.95
N PHE A 46 -8.18 -11.37 9.62
CA PHE A 46 -9.21 -10.57 8.96
C PHE A 46 -9.71 -11.22 7.67
N ASP A 47 -10.95 -10.91 7.30
CA ASP A 47 -11.58 -11.26 6.04
C ASP A 47 -12.60 -10.16 5.71
N GLU A 48 -12.35 -9.38 4.65
CA GLU A 48 -13.24 -8.29 4.25
C GLU A 48 -13.20 -8.09 2.73
N VAL A 49 -14.18 -7.35 2.20
CA VAL A 49 -14.15 -6.86 0.81
C VAL A 49 -13.73 -5.39 0.83
N PHE A 50 -12.62 -5.07 0.17
CA PHE A 50 -12.09 -3.72 0.02
C PHE A 50 -12.00 -3.36 -1.46
N GLN A 51 -12.65 -2.27 -1.87
CA GLN A 51 -12.73 -1.83 -3.27
C GLN A 51 -13.15 -2.95 -4.25
N GLY A 52 -14.09 -3.80 -3.83
CA GLY A 52 -14.61 -4.91 -4.64
C GLY A 52 -13.74 -6.17 -4.66
N ARG A 53 -12.61 -6.19 -3.93
CA ARG A 53 -11.70 -7.34 -3.85
C ARG A 53 -11.73 -7.96 -2.46
N ARG A 54 -11.76 -9.29 -2.37
CA ARG A 54 -11.70 -9.98 -1.07
C ARG A 54 -10.27 -9.98 -0.58
N ILE A 55 -10.04 -9.47 0.62
CA ILE A 55 -8.73 -9.51 1.28
C ILE A 55 -8.84 -10.31 2.57
N GLN A 56 -7.85 -11.16 2.80
CA GLN A 56 -7.81 -12.05 3.95
C GLN A 56 -6.43 -12.04 4.56
N GLY A 57 -6.36 -12.27 5.87
CA GLY A 57 -5.07 -12.51 6.53
C GLY A 57 -5.22 -13.26 7.83
N ALA A 58 -4.24 -14.12 8.13
CA ALA A 58 -4.19 -14.91 9.35
C ALA A 58 -2.73 -15.29 9.67
N PRO A 59 -2.42 -15.61 10.93
CA PRO A 59 -1.13 -16.23 11.28
C PRO A 59 -0.88 -17.47 10.41
N SER A 60 0.33 -17.57 9.84
CA SER A 60 0.69 -18.70 8.99
C SER A 60 1.01 -19.93 9.84
N GLN A 61 0.41 -21.08 9.50
CA GLN A 61 0.69 -22.35 10.19
C GLN A 61 2.07 -22.92 9.85
N ALA A 62 2.77 -22.33 8.88
CA ALA A 62 4.10 -22.75 8.43
C ALA A 62 5.24 -22.45 9.44
N GLY A 63 4.93 -21.91 10.63
CA GLY A 63 5.88 -21.67 11.71
C GLY A 63 6.08 -22.83 12.69
N GLY A 64 5.49 -24.01 12.43
CA GLY A 64 5.77 -25.21 13.20
C GLY A 64 7.03 -25.89 12.67
N HIS A 65 8.05 -26.01 13.53
CA HIS A 65 9.25 -26.86 13.44
C HIS A 65 10.58 -26.14 13.08
N HIS A 66 11.24 -25.69 14.16
CA HIS A 66 12.70 -25.69 14.39
C HIS A 66 13.61 -24.76 13.57
N GLY A 67 14.45 -24.03 14.32
CA GLY A 67 15.46 -23.14 13.80
C GLY A 67 16.65 -23.83 13.15
N GLY A 68 17.39 -23.04 12.39
CA GLY A 68 18.67 -23.41 11.79
C GLY A 68 18.52 -23.93 10.36
N GLY A 69 18.67 -23.05 9.37
CA GLY A 69 18.76 -23.47 7.98
C GLY A 69 18.57 -22.33 7.00
N HIS A 70 19.67 -21.88 6.42
CA HIS A 70 19.69 -20.95 5.30
C HIS A 70 19.01 -21.53 4.05
N HIS A 71 18.33 -20.65 3.30
CA HIS A 71 17.89 -20.77 1.90
C HIS A 71 16.74 -21.74 1.55
N GLY A 72 15.52 -21.19 1.52
CA GLY A 72 14.36 -21.71 0.81
C GLY A 72 13.29 -20.61 0.77
N GLY A 73 12.89 -20.16 -0.42
CA GLY A 73 12.27 -18.85 -0.67
C GLY A 73 10.99 -18.56 0.13
N GLY A 74 10.97 -17.38 0.75
CA GLY A 74 9.79 -16.81 1.39
C GLY A 74 10.00 -16.55 2.88
N HIS A 75 10.62 -15.42 3.23
CA HIS A 75 10.63 -14.91 4.61
C HIS A 75 9.25 -14.32 4.98
N GLY A 76 8.17 -15.09 4.78
CA GLY A 76 6.82 -14.71 5.18
C GLY A 76 6.77 -14.63 6.70
N GLY A 77 6.69 -13.41 7.24
CA GLY A 77 6.83 -13.09 8.66
C GLY A 77 5.69 -13.59 9.55
N GLY A 78 5.47 -14.91 9.60
CA GLY A 78 4.49 -15.56 10.47
C GLY A 78 3.03 -15.26 10.16
N PHE A 79 2.74 -14.53 9.07
CA PHE A 79 1.40 -14.05 8.74
C PHE A 79 1.18 -14.12 7.23
N ALA A 80 0.13 -14.79 6.79
CA ALA A 80 -0.25 -14.93 5.38
C ALA A 80 -1.33 -13.91 5.03
N VAL A 81 -1.22 -13.28 3.85
CA VAL A 81 -2.20 -12.33 3.31
C VAL A 81 -2.62 -12.79 1.92
N HIS A 82 -3.92 -12.72 1.62
CA HIS A 82 -4.46 -13.10 0.31
C HIS A 82 -5.33 -12.00 -0.27
N ILE A 83 -5.31 -11.87 -1.60
CA ILE A 83 -6.22 -11.02 -2.38
C ILE A 83 -6.93 -11.90 -3.40
N ASP A 84 -8.25 -12.01 -3.31
CA ASP A 84 -9.11 -12.86 -4.15
C ASP A 84 -8.66 -14.34 -4.17
N GLY A 85 -8.05 -14.80 -3.08
CA GLY A 85 -7.53 -16.17 -2.94
C GLY A 85 -6.06 -16.33 -3.30
N GLU A 86 -5.43 -15.34 -3.94
CA GLU A 86 -4.01 -15.38 -4.30
C GLU A 86 -3.13 -14.80 -3.18
N GLU A 87 -2.03 -15.48 -2.86
CA GLU A 87 -1.14 -15.07 -1.79
C GLU A 87 -0.37 -13.79 -2.15
N LEU A 88 -0.52 -12.75 -1.33
CA LEU A 88 0.32 -11.56 -1.34
C LEU A 88 1.49 -11.79 -0.39
N HIS A 89 2.70 -11.85 -0.95
CA HIS A 89 3.90 -11.90 -0.12
C HIS A 89 4.07 -10.63 0.70
N VAL A 90 4.03 -10.79 2.02
CA VAL A 90 4.24 -9.72 2.99
C VAL A 90 5.44 -10.03 3.88
N MET A 91 6.12 -8.98 4.32
CA MET A 91 7.19 -9.08 5.29
C MET A 91 6.95 -8.11 6.43
N ARG A 92 7.34 -8.57 7.62
CA ARG A 92 7.32 -7.76 8.82
C ARG A 92 8.71 -7.20 9.06
N ASN A 93 8.80 -5.87 9.14
CA ASN A 93 10.02 -5.18 9.51
C ASN A 93 10.36 -5.38 11.00
N ALA A 94 11.62 -5.15 11.36
CA ALA A 94 12.08 -5.26 12.75
C ALA A 94 11.37 -4.28 13.70
N ASP A 95 10.89 -3.14 13.20
CA ASP A 95 10.10 -2.17 13.97
C ASP A 95 8.60 -2.50 14.04
N GLY A 96 8.21 -3.66 13.52
CA GLY A 96 6.85 -4.18 13.54
C GLY A 96 5.95 -3.71 12.41
N THR A 97 6.41 -2.79 11.56
CA THR A 97 5.69 -2.38 10.35
C THR A 97 5.70 -3.47 9.27
N TRP A 98 4.87 -3.31 8.25
CA TRP A 98 4.62 -4.30 7.20
C TRP A 98 4.86 -3.71 5.82
N ILE A 99 5.40 -4.53 4.93
CA ILE A 99 5.58 -4.24 3.50
C ILE A 99 5.07 -5.42 2.68
N SER A 100 4.75 -5.20 1.40
CA SER A 100 4.42 -6.27 0.46
C SER A 100 5.37 -6.27 -0.73
N VAL A 101 5.32 -7.32 -1.55
CA VAL A 101 6.04 -7.33 -2.84
C VAL A 101 5.56 -6.22 -3.79
N VAL A 102 4.29 -5.80 -3.66
CA VAL A 102 3.68 -4.74 -4.47
C VAL A 102 4.08 -3.34 -3.96
N ASN A 103 4.12 -3.15 -2.64
CA ASN A 103 4.51 -1.89 -1.98
C ASN A 103 5.71 -2.15 -1.05
N HIS A 104 6.88 -2.40 -1.63
CA HIS A 104 8.05 -2.88 -0.86
C HIS A 104 8.78 -1.78 -0.09
N TYR A 105 8.71 -0.54 -0.57
CA TYR A 105 9.42 0.62 0.03
C TYR A 105 8.52 1.53 0.86
N GLU A 106 7.25 1.18 0.99
CA GLU A 106 6.27 1.89 1.82
C GLU A 106 5.86 1.01 2.99
N THR A 107 5.96 1.55 4.21
CA THR A 107 5.68 0.79 5.43
C THR A 107 4.28 1.05 5.96
N PHE A 108 3.59 -0.01 6.35
CA PHE A 108 2.23 0.03 6.90
C PHE A 108 2.18 -0.48 8.32
N ALA A 109 1.29 0.08 9.15
CA ALA A 109 1.20 -0.29 10.56
C ALA A 109 0.62 -1.70 10.79
N THR A 110 -0.14 -2.26 9.85
CA THR A 110 -0.83 -3.55 10.02
C THR A 110 -0.88 -4.38 8.74
N PRO A 111 -1.04 -5.71 8.83
CA PRO A 111 -1.27 -6.59 7.67
C PRO A 111 -2.50 -6.21 6.85
N ARG A 112 -3.57 -5.72 7.50
CA ARG A 112 -4.77 -5.24 6.80
C ARG A 112 -4.47 -3.98 5.98
N ALA A 113 -3.66 -3.06 6.53
CA ALA A 113 -3.29 -1.84 5.83
C ALA A 113 -2.44 -2.14 4.58
N VAL A 114 -1.48 -3.07 4.67
CA VAL A 114 -0.70 -3.47 3.48
C VAL A 114 -1.55 -4.19 2.43
N ALA A 115 -2.54 -5.00 2.83
CA ALA A 115 -3.49 -5.62 1.90
C ALA A 115 -4.33 -4.57 1.14
N ARG A 116 -4.84 -3.56 1.85
CA ARG A 116 -5.59 -2.45 1.24
C ARG A 116 -4.74 -1.61 0.29
N ALA A 117 -3.48 -1.35 0.67
CA ALA A 117 -2.53 -0.64 -0.18
C ALA A 117 -2.23 -1.43 -1.47
N ALA A 118 -2.02 -2.75 -1.37
CA ALA A 118 -1.82 -3.60 -2.53
C ALA A 118 -3.05 -3.63 -3.44
N VAL A 119 -4.28 -3.66 -2.89
CA VAL A 119 -5.50 -3.54 -3.70
C VAL A 119 -5.55 -2.22 -4.47
N ALA A 120 -5.21 -1.11 -3.81
CA ALA A 120 -5.17 0.21 -4.44
C ALA A 120 -4.11 0.29 -5.55
N GLU A 121 -2.92 -0.29 -5.32
CA GLU A 121 -1.83 -0.32 -6.31
C GLU A 121 -2.14 -1.23 -7.51
N LEU A 122 -2.84 -2.34 -7.28
CA LEU A 122 -3.22 -3.26 -8.35
C LEU A 122 -4.26 -2.67 -9.31
N GLN A 123 -5.04 -1.67 -8.91
CA GLN A 123 -5.99 -0.95 -9.78
C GLN A 123 -6.94 -1.89 -10.58
N GLY A 124 -7.32 -3.02 -9.98
CA GLY A 124 -8.17 -4.04 -10.60
C GLY A 124 -7.42 -5.16 -11.33
N ALA A 125 -6.09 -5.12 -11.42
CA ALA A 125 -5.29 -6.22 -11.93
C ALA A 125 -5.31 -7.44 -10.99
N ALA A 126 -5.28 -8.64 -11.57
CA ALA A 126 -5.12 -9.88 -10.84
C ALA A 126 -3.73 -9.97 -10.21
N LEU A 127 -3.67 -10.43 -8.96
CA LEU A 127 -2.40 -10.80 -8.35
C LEU A 127 -1.97 -12.15 -8.94
N VAL A 128 -0.67 -12.30 -9.20
CA VAL A 128 -0.10 -13.55 -9.74
C VAL A 128 0.67 -14.26 -8.63
N PRO A 129 0.54 -15.59 -8.50
CA PRO A 129 1.33 -16.36 -7.54
C PRO A 129 2.83 -16.14 -7.72
N LEU A 130 3.56 -15.99 -6.61
CA LEU A 130 5.02 -16.03 -6.67
C LEU A 130 5.48 -17.48 -6.87
N VAL A 131 6.24 -17.71 -7.93
CA VAL A 131 6.90 -19.00 -8.17
C VAL A 131 8.22 -19.00 -7.41
N THR A 132 8.33 -19.85 -6.40
CA THR A 132 9.62 -20.20 -5.79
C THR A 132 10.23 -21.37 -6.58
N THR A 133 11.21 -21.06 -7.43
CA THR A 133 12.03 -22.05 -8.16
C THR A 133 13.13 -22.63 -7.29
#